data_AF-A0A0N4YAH5-F1
#
_entry.id   AF-A0A0N4YAH5-F1
#
_cell.length_a   1.000
_cell.length_b   1.000
_cell.length_c   1.000
_cell.angle_alpha   90.00
_cell.angle_beta   90.00
_cell.angle_gamma   90.00
#
_symmetry.space_group_name_H-M   'P 1'
#
loop_
_entity.id
_entity.type
_entity.pdbx_description
1 polymer ?
#
loop_
_entity_poly.entity_id
_entity_poly.type
_entity_poly.pdbx_seq_one_letter_code
_entity_poly.pdbx_strand_id
1 'polypeptide(L)'
;MSVPDSTLLEYDICMESAERRVFHLLHSLEWQLISDKKNGRVWKMRCNVTENYMFRYEGIIPNRTPTEVAVIVHPEGAHRALWDTQSAGTPLIARIRDDTSIIRHDTKSRLMGIISQREAVDLCRFATDSETGCKNFVKIFLTMDSPLEFSLIEKNDPLSGTRSVVMVSVSHPSAPLREGIVRVHTHPSLLLIAPSGSDTKVTSIIQAEMHLMGIPPSVVDNFLPKGIINFFDDLRAYTAKDLKLDLNEPLTGWI
;
A
#
# COMPACT_ATOMS: atom_id res chain seq x y z
N MET A 1 -25.86 0.84 6.06
CA MET A 1 -26.48 -0.50 5.94
C MET A 1 -25.43 -1.48 6.44
N SER A 2 -25.74 -2.33 7.41
CA SER A 2 -24.79 -3.34 7.91
C SER A 2 -24.47 -4.33 6.78
N VAL A 3 -23.18 -4.67 6.61
CA VAL A 3 -22.74 -5.67 5.63
C VAL A 3 -23.26 -7.05 6.07
N PRO A 4 -23.87 -7.87 5.18
CA PRO A 4 -24.35 -9.20 5.54
C PRO A 4 -23.22 -10.12 6.04
N ASP A 5 -23.50 -11.03 6.98
CA ASP A 5 -22.51 -11.95 7.55
C ASP A 5 -21.79 -12.80 6.50
N SER A 6 -22.50 -13.22 5.45
CA SER A 6 -21.91 -13.96 4.32
C SER A 6 -20.85 -13.14 3.59
N THR A 7 -21.11 -11.85 3.38
CA THR A 7 -20.17 -10.93 2.72
C THR A 7 -18.97 -10.62 3.62
N LEU A 8 -19.17 -10.54 4.95
CA LEU A 8 -18.07 -10.41 5.90
C LEU A 8 -17.13 -11.61 5.84
N LEU A 9 -17.68 -12.83 5.79
CA LEU A 9 -16.89 -14.06 5.64
C LEU A 9 -16.10 -14.08 4.32
N GLU A 10 -16.72 -13.66 3.21
CA GLU A 10 -16.03 -13.53 1.92
C GLU A 10 -14.86 -12.56 1.98
N TYR A 11 -15.03 -11.40 2.62
CA TYR A 11 -13.96 -10.43 2.82
C TYR A 11 -12.82 -10.98 3.69
N ASP A 12 -13.12 -11.70 4.76
CA ASP A 12 -12.10 -12.32 5.59
C ASP A 12 -11.28 -13.37 4.82
N ILE A 13 -11.95 -14.26 4.06
CA ILE A 13 -11.29 -15.28 3.22
C ILE A 13 -10.42 -14.60 2.15
N CYS A 14 -10.96 -13.57 1.49
CA CYS A 14 -10.25 -12.79 0.47
C CYS A 14 -8.97 -12.18 1.05
N MET A 15 -9.06 -11.55 2.22
CA MET A 15 -7.93 -10.89 2.86
C MET A 15 -6.89 -11.88 3.38
N GLU A 16 -7.28 -13.01 3.99
CA GLU A 16 -6.33 -14.05 4.40
C GLU A 16 -5.56 -14.61 3.19
N SER A 17 -6.25 -14.81 2.07
CA SER A 17 -5.61 -15.23 0.82
C SER A 17 -4.65 -14.16 0.30
N ALA A 18 -5.04 -12.88 0.38
CA ALA A 18 -4.21 -11.77 -0.04
C ALA A 18 -2.92 -11.65 0.80
N GLU A 19 -3.04 -11.73 2.13
CA GLU A 19 -1.93 -11.77 3.08
C GLU A 19 -0.98 -12.93 2.76
N ARG A 20 -1.48 -14.16 2.64
CA ARG A 20 -0.64 -15.31 2.25
C ARG A 20 0.10 -15.06 0.94
N ARG A 21 -0.55 -14.46 -0.06
CA ARG A 21 0.09 -14.17 -1.35
C ARG A 21 1.19 -13.14 -1.23
N VAL A 22 0.95 -12.01 -0.58
CA VAL A 22 1.99 -10.98 -0.41
C VAL A 22 3.16 -11.47 0.44
N PHE A 23 2.93 -12.44 1.34
CA PHE A 23 3.98 -13.10 2.13
C PHE A 23 4.97 -13.78 1.19
N HIS A 24 4.46 -14.63 0.30
CA HIS A 24 5.30 -15.36 -0.65
C HIS A 24 6.00 -14.41 -1.63
N LEU A 25 5.30 -13.35 -2.08
CA LEU A 25 5.89 -12.35 -2.98
C LEU A 25 7.04 -11.59 -2.32
N LEU A 26 6.94 -11.21 -1.05
CA LEU A 26 8.03 -10.53 -0.33
C LEU A 26 9.33 -11.33 -0.33
N HIS A 27 9.23 -12.65 -0.17
CA HIS A 27 10.37 -13.57 -0.04
C HIS A 27 10.78 -14.24 -1.35
N SER A 28 10.12 -13.91 -2.46
CA SER A 28 10.45 -14.49 -3.76
C SER A 28 11.84 -14.06 -4.22
N LEU A 29 12.60 -15.01 -4.79
CA LEU A 29 13.89 -14.74 -5.42
C LEU A 29 13.75 -14.38 -6.91
N GLU A 30 12.53 -14.39 -7.46
CA GLU A 30 12.27 -14.14 -8.88
C GLU A 30 12.22 -12.64 -9.24
N TRP A 31 12.38 -11.76 -8.26
CA TRP A 31 12.39 -10.31 -8.48
C TRP A 31 13.60 -9.87 -9.32
N GLN A 32 13.33 -9.18 -10.43
CA GLN A 32 14.37 -8.60 -11.28
C GLN A 32 14.50 -7.11 -11.01
N LEU A 33 15.69 -6.66 -10.59
CA LEU A 33 15.96 -5.24 -10.36
C LEU A 33 15.89 -4.46 -11.67
N ILE A 34 15.12 -3.37 -11.70
CA ILE A 34 14.95 -2.50 -12.88
C ILE A 34 15.30 -1.04 -12.65
N SER A 35 15.39 -0.61 -11.40
CA SER A 35 15.89 0.71 -11.04
C SER A 35 16.61 0.61 -9.71
N ASP A 36 17.83 1.13 -9.66
CA ASP A 36 18.60 1.32 -8.43
C ASP A 36 19.03 2.78 -8.36
N LYS A 37 18.37 3.53 -7.48
CA LYS A 37 18.64 4.95 -7.26
C LYS A 37 18.88 5.18 -5.78
N LYS A 38 19.57 6.28 -5.46
CA LYS A 38 19.82 6.71 -4.08
C LYS A 38 18.55 6.74 -3.21
N ASN A 39 17.41 7.09 -3.81
CA ASN A 39 16.14 7.28 -3.09
C ASN A 39 15.24 6.04 -3.10
N GLY A 40 15.67 4.93 -3.70
CA GLY A 40 14.93 3.68 -3.68
C GLY A 40 15.22 2.78 -4.87
N ARG A 41 14.84 1.52 -4.69
CA ARG A 41 15.02 0.43 -5.64
C ARG A 41 13.67 -0.08 -6.11
N VAL A 42 13.58 -0.44 -7.39
CA VAL A 42 12.38 -1.02 -7.99
C VAL A 42 12.74 -2.34 -8.64
N TRP A 43 11.96 -3.37 -8.35
CA TRP A 43 12.02 -4.67 -9.00
C TRP A 43 10.72 -4.94 -9.75
N LYS A 44 10.81 -5.77 -10.78
CA LYS A 44 9.67 -6.32 -11.50
C LYS A 44 9.67 -7.83 -11.46
N MET A 45 8.49 -8.43 -11.55
CA MET A 45 8.30 -9.87 -11.74
C MET A 45 7.11 -10.09 -12.66
N ARG A 46 7.22 -11.01 -13.61
CA ARG A 46 6.10 -11.34 -14.51
C ARG A 46 5.14 -12.28 -13.78
N CYS A 47 3.85 -11.95 -13.76
CA CYS A 47 2.81 -12.88 -13.36
C CYS A 47 2.30 -13.62 -14.60
N ASN A 48 2.54 -14.94 -14.68
CA ASN A 48 2.13 -15.73 -15.83
C ASN A 48 0.62 -15.98 -15.89
N VAL A 49 -0.08 -15.87 -14.76
CA VAL A 49 -1.53 -16.12 -14.68
C VAL A 49 -2.35 -14.96 -15.27
N THR A 50 -1.98 -13.73 -14.91
CA THR A 50 -2.67 -12.51 -15.33
C THR A 50 -1.98 -11.82 -16.50
N GLU A 51 -0.90 -12.42 -17.01
CA GLU A 51 -0.05 -11.90 -18.08
C GLU A 51 0.41 -10.44 -17.90
N ASN A 52 0.52 -9.98 -16.65
CA ASN A 52 0.96 -8.63 -16.29
C ASN A 52 2.23 -8.66 -15.43
N TYR A 53 2.74 -7.48 -15.08
CA TYR A 53 3.88 -7.34 -14.19
C TYR A 53 3.44 -6.94 -12.78
N MET A 54 4.15 -7.51 -11.81
CA MET A 54 4.17 -7.10 -10.41
C MET A 54 5.41 -6.25 -10.19
N PHE A 55 5.31 -5.29 -9.29
CA PHE A 55 6.42 -4.42 -8.94
C PHE A 55 6.66 -4.43 -7.45
N ARG A 56 7.92 -4.43 -7.05
CA ARG A 56 8.35 -4.20 -5.66
C ARG A 56 9.13 -2.90 -5.61
N TYR A 57 8.91 -2.11 -4.57
CA TYR A 57 9.70 -0.94 -4.23
C TYR A 57 10.30 -1.10 -2.84
N GLU A 58 11.51 -0.59 -2.66
CA GLU A 58 12.11 -0.36 -1.35
C GLU A 58 12.75 1.01 -1.29
N GLY A 59 12.59 1.71 -0.17
CA GLY A 59 13.20 3.01 0.06
C GLY A 59 13.22 3.40 1.53
N ILE A 60 13.81 4.56 1.80
CA ILE A 60 13.92 5.16 3.13
C ILE A 60 13.16 6.49 3.15
N ILE A 61 12.39 6.72 4.21
CA ILE A 61 11.81 7.99 4.59
C ILE A 61 12.64 8.54 5.76
N PRO A 62 13.39 9.62 5.56
CA PRO A 62 14.36 10.10 6.56
C PRO A 62 13.67 10.84 7.71
N ASN A 63 14.23 10.72 8.91
CA ASN A 63 13.87 11.47 10.12
C ASN A 63 12.37 11.41 10.45
N ARG A 64 11.74 10.25 10.25
CA ARG A 64 10.34 9.99 10.60
C ARG A 64 10.23 8.58 11.17
N THR A 65 9.40 8.45 12.19
CA THR A 65 9.01 7.15 12.77
C THR A 65 7.99 6.44 11.89
N PRO A 66 7.85 5.10 12.01
CA PRO A 66 6.82 4.35 11.28
C PRO A 66 5.40 4.87 11.51
N THR A 67 5.09 5.31 12.73
CA THR A 67 3.76 5.84 13.07
C THR A 67 3.48 7.16 12.37
N GLU A 68 4.45 8.08 12.34
CA GLU A 68 4.31 9.33 11.58
C GLU A 68 4.13 9.08 10.09
N VAL A 69 4.91 8.15 9.51
CA VAL A 69 4.76 7.79 8.10
C VAL A 69 3.39 7.16 7.85
N ALA A 70 2.91 6.29 8.75
CA ALA A 70 1.60 5.67 8.66
C ALA A 70 0.47 6.71 8.63
N VAL A 71 0.48 7.68 9.55
CA VAL A 71 -0.49 8.80 9.58
C VAL A 71 -0.46 9.59 8.26
N ILE A 72 0.74 9.86 7.72
CA ILE A 72 0.90 10.64 6.48
C ILE A 72 0.35 9.91 5.25
N VAL A 73 0.54 8.58 5.17
CA VAL A 73 0.12 7.78 4.00
C VAL A 73 -1.29 7.21 4.12
N HIS A 74 -1.85 7.20 5.33
CA HIS A 74 -3.14 6.57 5.61
C HIS A 74 -4.23 7.15 4.69
N PRO A 75 -4.96 6.31 3.93
CA PRO A 75 -5.94 6.77 2.94
C PRO A 75 -7.12 7.55 3.53
N GLU A 76 -7.49 7.28 4.78
CA GLU A 76 -8.52 8.05 5.49
C GLU A 76 -7.97 9.30 6.20
N GLY A 77 -6.65 9.44 6.28
CA GLY A 77 -5.99 10.49 7.05
C GLY A 77 -5.95 11.84 6.34
N ALA A 78 -5.86 12.92 7.13
CA ALA A 78 -5.86 14.30 6.64
C ALA A 78 -4.73 14.62 5.64
N HIS A 79 -3.63 13.85 5.66
CA HIS A 79 -2.43 14.14 4.90
C HIS A 79 -2.41 13.55 3.48
N ARG A 80 -3.08 12.43 3.22
CA ARG A 80 -2.93 11.68 1.96
C ARG A 80 -3.17 12.53 0.72
N ALA A 81 -4.24 13.33 0.73
CA ALA A 81 -4.62 14.16 -0.42
C ALA A 81 -3.69 15.37 -0.65
N LEU A 82 -2.82 15.70 0.32
CA LEU A 82 -1.97 16.89 0.29
C LEU A 82 -0.66 16.69 -0.46
N TRP A 83 -0.26 15.44 -0.69
CA TRP A 83 1.04 15.12 -1.25
C TRP A 83 0.99 14.20 -2.47
N ASP A 84 0.04 13.27 -2.53
CA ASP A 84 -0.04 12.31 -3.64
C ASP A 84 -0.50 13.02 -4.93
N THR A 85 0.45 13.39 -5.78
CA THR A 85 0.15 14.14 -7.02
C THR A 85 -0.71 13.33 -7.99
N GLN A 86 -0.72 12.00 -7.84
CA GLN A 86 -1.38 11.05 -8.73
C GLN A 86 -2.81 10.78 -8.28
N SER A 87 -3.10 10.93 -6.98
CA SER A 87 -4.42 10.72 -6.41
C SER A 87 -5.39 11.84 -6.77
N ALA A 88 -6.65 11.45 -7.00
CA ALA A 88 -7.82 12.31 -7.06
C ALA A 88 -8.73 12.16 -5.83
N GLY A 89 -8.31 11.39 -4.83
CA GLY A 89 -9.05 11.12 -3.60
C GLY A 89 -9.00 9.66 -3.17
N THR A 90 -9.23 9.44 -1.87
CA THR A 90 -9.28 8.11 -1.24
C THR A 90 -10.52 7.93 -0.36
N PRO A 91 -11.74 8.10 -0.89
CA PRO A 91 -12.94 8.05 -0.05
C PRO A 91 -13.14 6.67 0.58
N LEU A 92 -13.42 6.68 1.89
CA LEU A 92 -13.89 5.52 2.64
C LEU A 92 -15.27 5.10 2.12
N ILE A 93 -15.40 3.85 1.69
CA ILE A 93 -16.66 3.28 1.20
C ILE A 93 -17.40 2.59 2.34
N ALA A 94 -16.68 1.79 3.14
CA ALA A 94 -17.23 1.09 4.29
C ALA A 94 -16.12 0.77 5.30
N ARG A 95 -16.42 0.89 6.60
CA ARG A 95 -15.59 0.29 7.65
C ARG A 95 -16.14 -1.10 7.93
N ILE A 96 -15.29 -2.12 7.82
CA ILE A 96 -15.68 -3.54 7.96
C ILE A 96 -15.38 -4.02 9.38
N ARG A 97 -14.20 -3.68 9.89
CA ARG A 97 -13.70 -3.93 11.25
C ARG A 97 -12.84 -2.74 11.68
N ASP A 98 -12.34 -2.75 12.92
CA ASP A 98 -11.45 -1.71 13.44
C ASP A 98 -10.13 -1.62 12.64
N ASP A 99 -9.69 -2.73 12.04
CA ASP A 99 -8.46 -2.87 11.28
C ASP A 99 -8.67 -3.02 9.77
N THR A 100 -9.92 -3.06 9.30
CA THR A 100 -10.26 -3.41 7.92
C THR A 100 -11.32 -2.45 7.36
N SER A 101 -11.03 -1.84 6.23
CA SER A 101 -11.94 -0.93 5.51
C SER A 101 -11.96 -1.20 4.02
N ILE A 102 -13.04 -0.78 3.35
CA ILE A 102 -13.12 -0.71 1.89
C ILE A 102 -12.91 0.74 1.49
N ILE A 103 -11.93 0.97 0.64
CA ILE A 103 -11.48 2.28 0.22
C ILE A 103 -11.52 2.34 -1.28
N ARG A 104 -12.06 3.43 -1.83
CA ARG A 104 -11.91 3.71 -3.25
C ARG A 104 -10.68 4.56 -3.47
N HIS A 105 -9.79 4.12 -4.35
CA HIS A 105 -8.59 4.86 -4.75
C HIS A 105 -8.81 5.51 -6.11
N ASP A 106 -9.04 6.82 -6.12
CA ASP A 106 -9.24 7.59 -7.35
C ASP A 106 -7.90 8.14 -7.84
N THR A 107 -7.64 8.03 -9.13
CA THR A 107 -6.41 8.53 -9.77
C THR A 107 -6.74 9.53 -10.87
N LYS A 108 -5.93 10.59 -10.96
CA LYS A 108 -6.03 11.59 -12.02
C LYS A 108 -5.70 10.99 -13.37
N SER A 109 -6.22 11.60 -14.44
CA SER A 109 -5.73 11.29 -15.79
C SER A 109 -4.24 11.63 -15.90
N ARG A 110 -3.51 10.87 -16.70
CA ARG A 110 -2.06 10.98 -16.84
C ARG A 110 -1.66 11.16 -18.30
N LEU A 111 -0.44 11.66 -18.49
CA LEU A 111 0.15 11.89 -19.81
C LEU A 111 -0.75 12.75 -20.70
N MET A 112 -1.21 13.89 -20.18
CA MET A 112 -2.12 14.82 -20.86
C MET A 112 -3.38 14.14 -21.43
N GLY A 113 -3.93 13.16 -20.70
CA GLY A 113 -5.17 12.49 -21.07
C GLY A 113 -4.99 11.21 -21.90
N ILE A 114 -3.76 10.85 -22.29
CA ILE A 114 -3.47 9.55 -22.94
C ILE A 114 -3.93 8.40 -22.04
N ILE A 115 -3.75 8.54 -20.72
CA ILE A 115 -4.25 7.60 -19.73
C ILE A 115 -5.41 8.29 -18.99
N SER A 116 -6.62 7.78 -19.22
CA SER A 116 -7.85 8.26 -18.57
C SER A 116 -7.83 8.10 -17.05
N GLN A 117 -8.77 8.74 -16.36
CA GLN A 117 -8.97 8.55 -14.93
C GLN A 117 -9.32 7.09 -14.62
N ARG A 118 -8.86 6.63 -13.45
CA ARG A 118 -9.07 5.28 -12.95
C ARG A 118 -9.49 5.29 -11.50
N GLU A 119 -10.25 4.29 -11.11
CA GLU A 119 -10.58 3.99 -9.72
C GLU A 119 -10.27 2.53 -9.40
N ALA A 120 -9.85 2.23 -8.18
CA ALA A 120 -9.87 0.88 -7.61
C ALA A 120 -10.76 0.88 -6.36
N VAL A 121 -11.45 -0.21 -6.08
CA VAL A 121 -12.24 -0.38 -4.84
C VAL A 121 -11.63 -1.54 -4.10
N ASP A 122 -10.85 -1.21 -3.08
CA ASP A 122 -9.95 -2.16 -2.43
C ASP A 122 -10.39 -2.40 -0.99
N LEU A 123 -10.43 -3.68 -0.61
CA LEU A 123 -10.46 -4.11 0.79
C LEU A 123 -9.04 -3.95 1.32
N CYS A 124 -8.88 -3.17 2.39
CA CYS A 124 -7.62 -2.80 3.00
C CYS A 124 -7.61 -3.27 4.44
N ARG A 125 -6.63 -4.09 4.83
CA ARG A 125 -6.41 -4.47 6.23
C ARG A 125 -5.10 -3.92 6.73
N PHE A 126 -5.16 -3.19 7.83
CA PHE A 126 -4.08 -2.47 8.48
C PHE A 126 -3.63 -3.24 9.72
N ALA A 127 -2.34 -3.57 9.80
CA ALA A 127 -1.76 -4.29 10.92
C ALA A 127 -0.58 -3.54 11.54
N THR A 128 -0.43 -3.69 12.86
CA THR A 128 0.62 -3.12 13.70
C THR A 128 1.27 -4.22 14.54
N ASP A 129 2.59 -4.19 14.74
CA ASP A 129 3.33 -5.19 15.54
C ASP A 129 3.55 -4.80 17.02
N SER A 130 2.75 -3.87 17.58
CA SER A 130 2.81 -3.55 19.01
C SER A 130 1.80 -4.38 19.80
N GLU A 131 2.32 -5.38 20.52
CA GLU A 131 1.72 -6.08 21.67
C GLU A 131 0.47 -6.98 21.53
N THR A 132 -0.42 -6.83 20.55
CA THR A 132 -1.64 -7.66 20.52
C THR A 132 -1.72 -8.54 19.28
N GLY A 133 -1.01 -9.67 19.34
CA GLY A 133 -1.41 -10.88 18.59
C GLY A 133 -1.60 -10.70 17.09
N CYS A 134 -0.67 -10.02 16.41
CA CYS A 134 -0.58 -10.09 14.96
C CYS A 134 -0.34 -11.58 14.61
N LYS A 135 -1.39 -12.27 14.15
CA LYS A 135 -1.27 -13.68 13.73
C LYS A 135 -0.36 -13.70 12.50
N ASN A 136 0.90 -14.02 12.76
CA ASN A 136 1.89 -14.60 11.85
C ASN A 136 2.48 -13.73 10.71
N PHE A 137 1.79 -12.75 10.12
CA PHE A 137 2.33 -12.15 8.89
C PHE A 137 3.51 -11.18 9.11
N VAL A 138 3.31 -10.13 9.92
CA VAL A 138 4.33 -9.07 10.14
C VAL A 138 5.51 -9.59 10.97
N LYS A 139 5.22 -10.42 11.98
CA LYS A 139 6.23 -10.99 12.87
C LYS A 139 7.18 -11.96 12.15
N ILE A 140 6.68 -12.80 11.23
CA ILE A 140 7.56 -13.71 10.45
C ILE A 140 8.49 -12.90 9.55
N PHE A 141 7.96 -11.88 8.85
CA PHE A 141 8.74 -11.00 7.98
C PHE A 141 9.93 -10.37 8.72
N LEU A 142 9.71 -9.83 9.92
CA LEU A 142 10.75 -9.13 10.69
C LEU A 142 11.78 -10.09 11.31
N THR A 143 11.38 -11.31 11.70
CA THR A 143 12.30 -12.29 12.30
C THR A 143 13.30 -12.92 11.31
N MET A 144 13.02 -12.90 10.01
CA MET A 144 13.84 -13.59 9.01
C MET A 144 14.90 -12.70 8.34
N ASP A 145 14.62 -11.41 8.12
CA ASP A 145 15.51 -10.50 7.39
C ASP A 145 16.64 -9.90 8.26
N SER A 146 16.44 -9.76 9.57
CA SER A 146 17.47 -9.24 10.50
C SER A 146 17.22 -9.68 11.95
N PRO A 147 17.46 -10.96 12.29
CA PRO A 147 17.20 -11.49 13.63
C PRO A 147 17.98 -10.77 14.75
N LEU A 148 19.11 -10.13 14.42
CA LEU A 148 19.95 -9.41 15.37
C LEU A 148 19.50 -7.95 15.59
N GLU A 149 19.04 -7.22 14.57
CA GLU A 149 18.51 -5.86 14.75
C GLU A 149 17.17 -5.87 15.49
N PHE A 150 16.36 -6.91 15.34
CA PHE A 150 15.08 -7.04 16.04
C PHE A 150 15.26 -7.23 17.56
N SER A 151 16.41 -7.75 17.99
CA SER A 151 16.73 -7.89 19.42
C SER A 151 16.97 -6.54 20.13
N LEU A 152 17.16 -5.46 19.36
CA LEU A 152 17.51 -4.11 19.82
C LEU A 152 16.41 -3.06 19.60
N ILE A 153 15.29 -3.40 18.95
CA ILE A 153 14.12 -2.53 18.96
C ILE A 153 13.62 -2.51 20.40
N GLU A 154 13.81 -1.37 21.08
CA GLU A 154 13.28 -1.14 22.42
C GLU A 154 11.80 -1.49 22.40
N LYS A 155 11.45 -2.59 23.09
CA LYS A 155 10.11 -3.18 23.15
C LYS A 155 9.03 -2.26 23.74
N ASN A 156 9.31 -0.97 23.93
CA ASN A 156 8.52 -0.04 24.73
C ASN A 156 8.18 1.29 24.03
N ASP A 157 8.61 1.54 22.77
CA ASP A 157 8.16 2.74 22.05
C ASP A 157 6.99 2.41 21.08
N PRO A 158 5.73 2.78 21.41
CA PRO A 158 4.57 2.54 20.55
C PRO A 158 4.70 3.22 19.17
N LEU A 159 5.54 4.24 19.04
CA LEU A 159 5.78 4.95 17.78
C LEU A 159 6.71 4.18 16.83
N SER A 160 7.51 3.25 17.36
CA SER A 160 8.50 2.46 16.63
C SER A 160 7.94 1.17 15.99
N GLY A 161 6.68 0.79 16.25
CA GLY A 161 6.14 -0.46 15.73
C GLY A 161 6.08 -0.53 14.20
N THR A 162 6.35 -1.69 13.61
CA THR A 162 6.11 -1.92 12.18
C THR A 162 4.62 -1.83 11.85
N ARG A 163 4.29 -1.18 10.74
CA ARG A 163 2.94 -1.03 10.20
C ARG A 163 2.86 -1.66 8.81
N SER A 164 1.76 -2.34 8.50
CA SER A 164 1.53 -2.89 7.15
C SER A 164 0.07 -2.78 6.72
N VAL A 165 -0.16 -2.58 5.42
CA VAL A 165 -1.49 -2.61 4.82
C VAL A 165 -1.45 -3.56 3.66
N VAL A 166 -2.34 -4.55 3.69
CA VAL A 166 -2.61 -5.43 2.57
C VAL A 166 -3.88 -4.95 1.90
N MET A 167 -3.86 -4.87 0.57
CA MET A 167 -5.00 -4.43 -0.22
C MET A 167 -5.27 -5.36 -1.39
N VAL A 168 -6.55 -5.56 -1.69
CA VAL A 168 -7.04 -6.37 -2.82
C VAL A 168 -8.40 -5.84 -3.28
N SER A 169 -8.63 -5.79 -4.59
CA SER A 169 -9.90 -5.29 -5.12
C SER A 169 -11.08 -6.19 -4.75
N VAL A 170 -12.19 -5.55 -4.37
CA VAL A 170 -13.46 -6.19 -4.08
C VAL A 170 -14.61 -5.47 -4.76
N SER A 171 -15.74 -6.16 -4.92
CA SER A 171 -16.99 -5.52 -5.30
C SER A 171 -17.75 -5.06 -4.05
N HIS A 172 -18.31 -3.85 -4.10
CA HIS A 172 -19.15 -3.33 -3.01
C HIS A 172 -20.34 -2.54 -3.58
N PRO A 173 -21.58 -2.77 -3.12
CA PRO A 173 -22.77 -2.10 -3.66
C PRO A 173 -22.74 -0.57 -3.57
N SER A 174 -22.11 -0.01 -2.54
CA SER A 174 -21.96 1.45 -2.38
C SER A 174 -20.87 2.07 -3.27
N ALA A 175 -20.18 1.26 -4.08
CA ALA A 175 -19.18 1.72 -5.04
C ALA A 175 -19.47 1.15 -6.44
N PRO A 176 -20.62 1.53 -7.06
CA PRO A 176 -20.92 1.14 -8.44
C PRO A 176 -19.90 1.74 -9.42
N LEU A 177 -19.87 1.20 -10.64
CA LEU A 177 -19.06 1.76 -11.73
C LEU A 177 -19.51 3.20 -12.03
N ARG A 178 -18.53 4.07 -12.28
CA ARG A 178 -18.79 5.47 -12.65
C ARG A 178 -18.49 5.70 -14.13
N GLU A 179 -19.38 6.41 -14.80
CA GLU A 179 -19.24 6.76 -16.21
C GLU A 179 -17.93 7.55 -16.45
N GLY A 180 -17.21 7.20 -17.51
CA GLY A 180 -15.96 7.86 -17.88
C GLY A 180 -14.73 7.51 -17.01
N ILE A 181 -14.88 6.67 -16.00
CA ILE A 181 -13.78 6.24 -15.10
C ILE A 181 -13.57 4.74 -15.25
N VAL A 182 -12.32 4.34 -15.49
CA VAL A 182 -11.96 2.92 -15.64
C VAL A 182 -11.77 2.28 -14.26
N ARG A 183 -12.55 1.25 -13.94
CA ARG A 183 -12.32 0.41 -12.74
C ARG A 183 -11.11 -0.48 -12.99
N VAL A 184 -10.09 -0.32 -12.15
CA VAL A 184 -8.87 -1.12 -12.10
C VAL A 184 -9.08 -2.29 -11.14
N HIS A 185 -8.41 -3.41 -11.42
CA HIS A 185 -8.31 -4.52 -10.48
C HIS A 185 -6.93 -4.55 -9.81
N THR A 186 -6.89 -4.24 -8.52
CA THR A 186 -5.74 -4.41 -7.63
C THR A 186 -5.66 -5.86 -7.19
N HIS A 187 -4.63 -6.58 -7.63
CA HIS A 187 -4.29 -7.89 -7.08
C HIS A 187 -3.65 -7.72 -5.69
N PRO A 188 -3.59 -8.77 -4.85
CA PRO A 188 -2.99 -8.67 -3.52
C PRO A 188 -1.66 -7.92 -3.51
N SER A 189 -1.69 -6.77 -2.85
CA SER A 189 -0.63 -5.76 -2.82
C SER A 189 -0.36 -5.36 -1.37
N LEU A 190 0.83 -4.83 -1.12
CA LEU A 190 1.33 -4.55 0.23
C LEU A 190 2.02 -3.18 0.27
N LEU A 191 1.83 -2.47 1.38
CA LEU A 191 2.76 -1.45 1.85
C LEU A 191 3.17 -1.81 3.28
N LEU A 192 4.48 -1.89 3.50
CA LEU A 192 5.11 -2.14 4.79
C LEU A 192 5.95 -0.92 5.17
N ILE A 193 5.87 -0.55 6.44
CA ILE A 193 6.52 0.62 7.04
C ILE A 193 7.21 0.11 8.31
N ALA A 194 8.53 0.09 8.32
CA ALA A 194 9.32 -0.53 9.39
C ALA A 194 10.42 0.43 9.88
N PRO A 195 10.85 0.31 11.15
CA PRO A 195 12.01 1.03 11.67
C PRO A 195 13.27 0.82 10.85
N SER A 196 14.09 1.87 10.76
CA SER A 196 15.43 1.81 10.18
C SER A 196 16.31 2.87 10.85
N GLY A 197 16.69 2.64 12.11
CA GLY A 197 17.40 3.63 12.94
C GLY A 197 16.48 4.81 13.26
N SER A 198 16.94 6.04 12.96
CA SER A 198 16.12 7.27 13.04
C SER A 198 15.19 7.48 11.84
N ASP A 199 15.31 6.61 10.83
CA ASP A 199 14.55 6.67 9.60
C ASP A 199 13.50 5.54 9.54
N THR A 200 12.65 5.59 8.53
CA THR A 200 11.65 4.55 8.27
C THR A 200 11.91 3.89 6.92
N LYS A 201 12.05 2.56 6.91
CA LYS A 201 12.07 1.77 5.69
C LYS A 201 10.66 1.52 5.20
N VAL A 202 10.44 1.77 3.91
CA VAL A 202 9.19 1.44 3.22
C VAL A 202 9.44 0.36 2.18
N THR A 203 8.63 -0.69 2.21
CA THR A 203 8.61 -1.75 1.20
C THR A 203 7.21 -1.85 0.63
N SER A 204 7.05 -1.83 -0.69
CA SER A 204 5.74 -1.99 -1.32
C SER A 204 5.77 -3.05 -2.41
N ILE A 205 4.68 -3.81 -2.52
CA ILE A 205 4.40 -4.72 -3.63
C ILE A 205 3.11 -4.27 -4.27
N ILE A 206 3.13 -4.00 -5.57
CA ILE A 206 1.98 -3.51 -6.32
C ILE A 206 1.79 -4.39 -7.55
N GLN A 207 0.56 -4.88 -7.72
CA GLN A 207 0.12 -5.51 -8.95
C GLN A 207 -1.29 -5.04 -9.28
N ALA A 208 -1.45 -4.37 -10.42
CA ALA A 208 -2.73 -3.83 -10.84
C ALA A 208 -2.98 -4.05 -12.33
N GLU A 209 -4.21 -4.38 -12.68
CA GLU A 209 -4.69 -4.44 -14.06
C GLU A 209 -5.25 -3.08 -14.47
N MET A 210 -4.40 -2.27 -15.08
CA MET A 210 -4.72 -0.88 -15.42
C MET A 210 -5.59 -0.74 -16.68
N HIS A 211 -5.95 -1.85 -17.35
CA HIS A 211 -6.68 -1.87 -18.62
C HIS A 211 -6.15 -0.85 -19.64
N LEU A 212 -4.86 -0.94 -19.97
CA LEU A 212 -4.16 -0.01 -20.87
C LEU A 212 -4.18 -0.46 -22.34
N MET A 213 -5.25 -1.15 -22.76
CA MET A 213 -5.39 -1.63 -24.13
C MET A 213 -5.37 -0.43 -25.10
N GLY A 214 -4.59 -0.54 -26.18
CA GLY A 214 -4.42 0.55 -27.16
C GLY A 214 -3.38 1.61 -26.79
N ILE A 215 -2.76 1.53 -25.61
CA ILE A 215 -1.63 2.38 -25.23
C ILE A 215 -0.31 1.76 -25.73
N PRO A 216 0.65 2.54 -26.28
CA PRO A 216 1.91 2.01 -26.76
C PRO A 216 2.65 1.19 -25.68
N PRO A 217 3.21 0.01 -26.00
CA PRO A 217 3.87 -0.86 -25.02
C PRO A 217 4.96 -0.15 -24.20
N SER A 218 5.77 0.70 -24.85
CA SER A 218 6.81 1.48 -24.17
C SER A 218 6.27 2.43 -23.10
N VAL A 219 5.02 2.92 -23.27
CA VAL A 219 4.33 3.74 -22.25
C VAL A 219 3.84 2.84 -21.12
N VAL A 220 3.21 1.71 -21.45
CA VAL A 220 2.68 0.72 -20.49
C VAL A 220 3.79 0.20 -19.57
N ASP A 221 4.91 -0.23 -20.15
CA ASP A 221 6.05 -0.83 -19.44
C ASP A 221 6.67 0.11 -18.41
N ASN A 222 6.60 1.42 -18.65
CA ASN A 222 7.20 2.44 -17.81
C ASN A 222 6.20 3.14 -16.90
N PHE A 223 4.90 3.01 -17.15
CA PHE A 223 3.87 3.78 -16.45
C PHE A 223 3.83 3.44 -14.96
N LEU A 224 3.69 2.15 -14.62
CA LEU A 224 3.64 1.70 -13.23
C LEU A 224 4.96 1.94 -12.48
N PRO A 225 6.15 1.54 -12.98
CA PRO A 225 7.41 1.83 -12.30
C PRO A 225 7.63 3.31 -12.00
N LYS A 226 7.34 4.19 -12.96
CA LYS A 226 7.46 5.64 -12.74
C LYS A 226 6.42 6.15 -11.74
N GLY A 227 5.20 5.64 -11.79
CA GLY A 227 4.17 5.99 -10.82
C GLY A 227 4.56 5.61 -9.39
N ILE A 228 5.16 4.44 -9.20
CA ILE A 228 5.63 3.97 -7.90
C ILE A 228 6.77 4.87 -7.38
N ILE A 229 7.77 5.16 -8.21
CA ILE A 229 8.86 6.07 -7.83
C ILE A 229 8.32 7.44 -7.45
N ASN A 230 7.43 8.01 -8.26
CA ASN A 230 6.83 9.32 -8.02
C ASN A 230 6.03 9.36 -6.72
N PHE A 231 5.27 8.31 -6.39
CA PHE A 231 4.54 8.21 -5.13
C PHE A 231 5.50 8.35 -3.94
N PHE A 232 6.61 7.61 -3.93
CA PHE A 232 7.56 7.70 -2.82
C PHE A 232 8.42 8.98 -2.85
N ASP A 233 8.66 9.57 -4.02
CA ASP A 233 9.31 10.89 -4.13
C ASP A 233 8.41 11.99 -3.57
N ASP A 234 7.12 12.00 -3.90
CA ASP A 234 6.13 12.93 -3.36
C ASP A 234 6.01 12.79 -1.84
N LEU A 235 5.96 11.56 -1.33
CA LEU A 235 5.92 11.26 0.10
C LEU A 235 7.14 11.84 0.81
N ARG A 236 8.36 11.56 0.31
CA ARG A 236 9.61 12.11 0.88
C ARG A 236 9.62 13.64 0.88
N ALA A 237 9.19 14.26 -0.21
CA ALA A 237 9.14 15.71 -0.32
C ALA A 237 8.16 16.32 0.69
N TYR A 238 7.06 15.63 0.98
CA TYR A 238 6.09 16.06 1.97
C TYR A 238 6.57 15.85 3.41
N THR A 239 7.14 14.67 3.73
CA THR A 239 7.60 14.32 5.07
C THR A 239 8.79 15.16 5.55
N ALA A 240 9.56 15.72 4.61
CA ALA A 240 10.68 16.63 4.89
C ALA A 240 10.24 18.02 5.41
N LYS A 241 8.94 18.35 5.30
CA LYS A 241 8.38 19.58 5.86
C LYS A 241 8.23 19.45 7.37
N ASP A 242 8.20 20.58 8.07
CA ASP A 242 7.73 20.62 9.45
C ASP A 242 6.20 20.44 9.46
N LEU A 243 5.75 19.25 9.86
CA LEU A 243 4.35 18.82 9.80
C LEU A 243 3.81 18.70 11.22
N LYS A 244 2.62 19.26 11.45
CA LYS A 244 1.84 18.97 12.64
C LYS A 244 1.02 17.72 12.38
N LEU A 245 1.40 16.61 13.01
CA LEU A 245 0.76 15.32 12.86
C LEU A 245 -0.16 15.07 14.07
N ASP A 246 -1.39 14.68 13.82
CA ASP A 246 -2.28 14.16 14.85
C ASP A 246 -2.10 12.64 14.94
N LEU A 247 -1.31 12.19 15.91
CA LEU A 247 -1.04 10.77 16.12
C LEU A 247 -2.21 10.04 16.81
N ASN A 248 -3.31 10.73 17.13
CA ASN A 248 -4.54 10.14 17.69
C ASN A 248 -5.73 10.25 16.73
N GLU A 249 -5.47 10.56 15.46
CA GLU A 249 -6.52 10.60 14.43
C GLU A 249 -7.24 9.23 14.41
N PRO A 250 -8.59 9.17 14.40
CA PRO A 250 -9.33 7.91 14.49
C PRO A 250 -9.33 7.18 13.15
N LEU A 251 -8.17 6.67 12.76
CA LEU A 251 -7.94 5.94 11.52
C LEU A 251 -8.16 4.44 11.73
N THR A 252 -8.59 3.75 10.68
CA THR A 252 -8.74 2.30 10.71
C THR A 252 -7.37 1.63 10.94
N GLY A 253 -7.22 0.90 12.04
CA GLY A 253 -6.09 0.03 12.35
C GLY A 253 -4.80 0.67 12.85
N TRP A 254 -4.07 1.44 12.03
CA TRP A 254 -2.67 1.82 12.33
C TRP A 254 -2.43 2.78 13.51
N ILE A 255 -3.49 3.22 14.18
CA ILE A 255 -3.48 4.18 15.29
C ILE A 255 -4.27 3.64 16.47
#